data_AF-A0A7X7Z1J7-F1
#
_entry.id   AF-A0A7X7Z1J7-F1
#
_cell.length_a   1.000
_cell.length_b   1.000
_cell.length_c   1.000
_cell.angle_alpha   90.00
_cell.angle_beta   90.00
_cell.angle_gamma   90.00
#
_symmetry.space_group_name_H-M   'P 1'
#
loop_
_entity.id
_entity.type
_entity.pdbx_description
1 polymer ?
#
loop_
_entity_poly.entity_id
_entity_poly.type
_entity_poly.pdbx_seq_one_letter_code
_entity_poly.pdbx_strand_id
1 'polypeptide(L)'
;MKRSLIILALFALALLTAMPAFAVDIQAVQAAIRASGARWTAGETSVSHLSAAEMAEIANLPLESPEIEGEYISEYPGPKKADVPRHLDWRDKDGKNFITGIKDQHPCGSCATFSTVGLVESWMKLLNDNEFIEPDLAEQIVWSCAGKVMPPATFFHTLTWLKKSGTADEACYPYQQSQCDDSSLGRMPCDDRCSDWQQRVTKIGDYRFYMWPKPDAYVQELQNGPIVAGFMVFEDFEAYTGGIYEHTYGSMLGGHAIQIVGYDLDEEYWICKNSWGEDWGENGFFRAKFDSGFLGFGYQGAAITATYDTICGQDQAPEIANLQLTAASLPENGDLEISFGYSDHEANLAGGELFYAVDEGDATRYVDPLLDLTGTVSKAPATFTLAGPFAPGEHTLTVYVADLCGVASNELNATFTVAGEIDDDSADDDAADDDAAGDDDGAGDDEATGDDDDDDNGGCGA
;
A
#
# COMPACT_ATOMS: atom_id res chain seq x y z
N MET A 1 -27.63 36.07 66.81
CA MET A 1 -27.77 37.13 65.80
C MET A 1 -26.41 37.76 65.54
N LYS A 2 -25.97 37.79 64.28
CA LYS A 2 -24.82 38.54 63.71
C LYS A 2 -23.42 38.10 64.22
N ARG A 3 -22.62 37.29 63.50
CA ARG A 3 -21.94 37.52 62.18
C ARG A 3 -21.35 38.93 62.08
N SER A 4 -20.02 39.04 61.95
CA SER A 4 -19.37 39.74 60.83
C SER A 4 -17.86 40.03 61.01
N LEU A 5 -17.08 39.62 60.01
CA LEU A 5 -15.76 40.10 59.53
C LEU A 5 -14.58 39.96 60.51
N ILE A 6 -13.43 39.38 60.18
CA ILE A 6 -12.54 39.66 59.03
C ILE A 6 -11.65 38.43 58.80
N ILE A 7 -11.81 37.73 57.66
CA ILE A 7 -10.70 37.05 56.95
C ILE A 7 -11.09 37.13 55.47
N LEU A 8 -10.63 38.18 54.79
CA LEU A 8 -10.77 38.37 53.35
C LEU A 8 -9.40 38.71 52.79
N ALA A 9 -8.54 37.70 52.69
CA ALA A 9 -7.34 37.68 51.85
C ALA A 9 -6.79 36.25 51.87
N LEU A 10 -6.37 35.74 50.71
CA LEU A 10 -5.72 34.44 50.49
C LEU A 10 -6.61 33.22 50.25
N PHE A 11 -7.62 33.34 49.38
CA PHE A 11 -8.02 32.21 48.52
C PHE A 11 -8.34 32.74 47.12
N ALA A 12 -7.34 33.37 46.48
CA ALA A 12 -7.25 33.35 45.03
C ALA A 12 -6.58 32.02 44.66
N LEU A 13 -7.32 30.92 44.87
CA LEU A 13 -6.96 29.66 44.25
C LEU A 13 -7.23 29.87 42.76
N ALA A 14 -6.14 29.96 42.00
CA ALA A 14 -6.18 30.02 40.57
C ALA A 14 -6.89 28.76 40.06
N LEU A 15 -8.19 28.88 39.80
CA LEU A 15 -8.88 28.08 38.80
C LEU A 15 -8.34 28.55 37.45
N LEU A 16 -7.12 28.13 37.11
CA LEU A 16 -6.79 27.86 35.72
C LEU A 16 -7.74 26.74 35.32
N THR A 17 -8.91 27.12 34.84
CA THR A 17 -9.67 26.26 33.94
C THR A 17 -8.76 26.12 32.74
N ALA A 18 -8.19 24.93 32.53
CA ALA A 18 -7.59 24.60 31.25
C ALA A 18 -8.67 24.88 30.22
N MET A 19 -8.50 25.93 29.41
CA MET A 19 -9.35 26.10 28.25
C MET A 19 -9.22 24.82 27.43
N PRO A 20 -10.33 24.26 26.92
CA PRO A 20 -10.21 23.14 26.00
C PRO A 20 -9.25 23.58 24.89
N ALA A 21 -8.19 22.80 24.68
CA ALA A 21 -7.30 23.02 23.56
C ALA A 21 -8.15 22.89 22.29
N PHE A 22 -8.30 23.98 21.55
CA PHE A 22 -9.04 23.97 20.29
C PHE A 22 -8.20 23.26 19.23
N ALA A 23 -8.86 22.84 18.15
CA ALA A 23 -8.22 22.36 16.94
C ALA A 23 -7.13 23.32 16.44
N VAL A 24 -6.16 22.79 15.67
CA VAL A 24 -5.05 23.57 15.13
C VAL A 24 -5.53 24.80 14.35
N ASP A 25 -4.89 25.96 14.59
CA ASP A 25 -5.13 27.17 13.82
C ASP A 25 -4.40 27.10 12.47
N ILE A 26 -5.08 26.58 11.46
CA ILE A 26 -4.55 26.42 10.10
C ILE A 26 -4.05 27.75 9.52
N GLN A 27 -4.68 28.88 9.83
CA GLN A 27 -4.25 30.18 9.30
C GLN A 27 -2.92 30.62 9.93
N ALA A 28 -2.75 30.36 11.23
CA ALA A 28 -1.49 30.60 11.93
C ALA A 28 -0.37 29.68 11.40
N VAL A 29 -0.66 28.39 11.17
CA VAL A 29 0.27 27.45 10.56
C VAL A 29 0.72 27.93 9.18
N GLN A 30 -0.23 28.26 8.30
CA GLN A 30 0.08 28.77 6.96
C GLN A 30 0.91 30.07 7.00
N ALA A 31 0.67 30.94 7.99
CA ALA A 31 1.48 32.14 8.18
C ALA A 31 2.91 31.81 8.62
N ALA A 32 3.08 30.83 9.52
CA ALA A 32 4.39 30.37 9.98
C ALA A 32 5.21 29.72 8.85
N ILE A 33 4.60 28.87 8.03
CA ILE A 33 5.21 28.27 6.83
C ILE A 33 5.74 29.36 5.89
N ARG A 34 4.90 30.36 5.57
CA ARG A 34 5.30 31.48 4.69
C ARG A 34 6.45 32.30 5.28
N ALA A 35 6.45 32.49 6.60
CA ALA A 35 7.48 33.27 7.29
C ALA A 35 8.83 32.53 7.37
N SER A 36 8.82 31.21 7.50
CA SER A 36 10.03 30.38 7.55
C SER A 36 10.60 30.06 6.16
N GLY A 37 9.76 30.11 5.12
CA GLY A 37 10.12 29.65 3.77
C GLY A 37 10.13 28.12 3.65
N ALA A 38 9.45 27.42 4.56
CA ALA A 38 9.30 25.97 4.54
C ALA A 38 8.55 25.51 3.27
N ARG A 39 8.87 24.31 2.79
CA ARG A 39 8.43 23.78 1.49
C ARG A 39 7.25 22.81 1.60
N TRP A 40 6.24 23.15 2.40
CA TRP A 40 5.05 22.32 2.59
C TRP A 40 3.77 23.16 2.71
N THR A 41 2.61 22.52 2.59
CA THR A 41 1.30 23.17 2.64
C THR A 41 0.44 22.64 3.78
N ALA A 42 -0.30 23.54 4.41
CA ALA A 42 -1.24 23.23 5.47
C ALA A 42 -2.69 23.51 5.04
N GLY A 43 -3.61 22.64 5.43
CA GLY A 43 -5.04 22.71 5.14
C GLY A 43 -5.87 21.87 6.13
N GLU A 44 -7.18 21.77 5.87
CA GLU A 44 -8.06 20.87 6.63
C GLU A 44 -7.74 19.42 6.25
N THR A 45 -7.70 18.53 7.24
CA THR A 45 -7.43 17.10 7.08
C THR A 45 -8.40 16.28 7.92
N SER A 46 -8.33 14.95 7.82
CA SER A 46 -9.10 14.03 8.67
C SER A 46 -8.81 14.20 10.16
N VAL A 47 -7.65 14.72 10.57
CA VAL A 47 -7.26 14.87 11.99
C VAL A 47 -7.11 16.33 12.45
N SER A 48 -7.07 17.31 11.54
CA SER A 48 -6.85 18.73 11.90
C SER A 48 -7.97 19.36 12.73
N HIS A 49 -9.08 18.65 12.94
CA HIS A 49 -10.21 19.10 13.75
C HIS A 49 -10.13 18.60 15.20
N LEU A 50 -9.20 17.68 15.48
CA LEU A 50 -9.00 17.11 16.81
C LEU A 50 -8.36 18.14 17.74
N SER A 51 -8.69 18.05 19.03
CA SER A 51 -8.00 18.79 20.06
C SER A 51 -6.60 18.24 20.30
N ALA A 52 -5.70 19.05 20.86
CA ALA A 52 -4.37 18.60 21.27
C ALA A 52 -4.39 17.38 22.21
N ALA A 53 -5.45 17.23 23.02
CA ALA A 53 -5.60 16.08 23.91
C ALA A 53 -5.97 14.80 23.14
N GLU A 54 -6.88 14.89 22.17
CA GLU A 54 -7.23 13.78 21.28
C GLU A 54 -6.02 13.37 20.43
N MET A 55 -5.27 14.34 19.92
CA MET A 55 -4.03 14.05 19.19
C MET A 55 -2.96 13.40 20.05
N ALA A 56 -2.84 13.79 21.32
CA ALA A 56 -1.93 13.14 22.26
C ALA A 56 -2.30 11.68 22.55
N GLU A 57 -3.56 11.25 22.33
CA GLU A 57 -3.97 9.85 22.43
C GLU A 57 -3.59 9.05 21.17
N ILE A 58 -3.67 9.67 19.98
CA ILE A 58 -3.32 9.03 18.70
C ILE A 58 -1.79 8.98 18.51
N ALA A 59 -1.09 10.04 18.91
CA ALA A 59 0.37 10.20 18.86
C ALA A 59 1.01 9.97 20.26
N ASN A 60 0.77 8.80 20.82
CA ASN A 60 1.18 8.46 22.18
C ASN A 60 2.41 7.51 22.26
N LEU A 61 3.17 7.35 21.17
CA LEU A 61 4.38 6.53 21.19
C LEU A 61 5.32 7.05 22.31
N PRO A 62 5.72 6.18 23.26
CA PRO A 62 6.59 6.60 24.34
C PRO A 62 7.92 7.15 23.83
N LEU A 63 8.25 8.36 24.26
CA LEU A 63 9.50 9.04 23.90
C LEU A 63 10.73 8.52 24.66
N GLU A 64 10.52 7.72 25.72
CA GLU A 64 11.60 7.12 26.49
C GLU A 64 12.09 5.81 25.85
N SER A 65 13.41 5.59 25.87
CA SER A 65 13.99 4.33 25.41
C SER A 65 13.52 3.20 26.31
N PRO A 66 12.93 2.12 25.78
CA PRO A 66 12.82 0.90 26.57
C PRO A 66 14.23 0.48 27.03
N GLU A 67 14.33 -0.03 28.25
CA GLU A 67 15.52 -0.75 28.69
C GLU A 67 15.57 -2.07 27.90
N ILE A 68 16.09 -2.02 26.67
CA ILE A 68 16.20 -3.21 25.82
C ILE A 68 17.46 -3.98 26.23
N GLU A 69 17.30 -5.23 26.63
CA GLU A 69 18.36 -6.23 26.61
C GLU A 69 18.58 -6.70 25.16
N GLY A 70 19.55 -6.12 24.44
CA GLY A 70 19.84 -6.48 23.05
C GLY A 70 21.04 -5.74 22.44
N GLU A 71 21.54 -6.22 21.31
CA GLU A 71 22.57 -5.54 20.53
C GLU A 71 21.98 -4.32 19.81
N TYR A 72 22.36 -3.12 20.26
CA TYR A 72 22.11 -1.90 19.52
C TYR A 72 23.10 -1.80 18.35
N ILE A 73 22.61 -1.55 17.15
CA ILE A 73 23.48 -1.21 16.03
C ILE A 73 23.67 0.30 16.07
N SER A 74 24.76 0.73 16.70
CA SER A 74 25.15 2.15 16.72
C SER A 74 25.73 2.59 15.38
N GLU A 75 26.30 1.66 14.61
CA GLU A 75 26.91 1.90 13.31
C GLU A 75 26.67 0.68 12.42
N TYR A 76 25.87 0.84 11.35
CA TYR A 76 25.82 -0.13 10.27
C TYR A 76 26.95 0.19 9.28
N PRO A 77 27.85 -0.75 8.96
CA PRO A 77 28.95 -0.51 8.03
C PRO A 77 28.52 -0.66 6.57
N GLY A 78 27.26 -0.33 6.25
CA GLY A 78 26.65 -0.52 4.94
C GLY A 78 27.38 0.20 3.80
N PRO A 79 26.88 0.08 2.56
CA PRO A 79 27.49 0.72 1.40
C PRO A 79 27.70 2.21 1.67
N LYS A 80 28.84 2.77 1.24
CA LYS A 80 29.08 4.20 1.44
C LYS A 80 27.97 4.97 0.73
N LYS A 81 27.63 6.16 1.23
CA LYS A 81 26.61 7.04 0.60
C LYS A 81 26.79 7.25 -0.91
N ALA A 82 28.01 7.09 -1.42
CA ALA A 82 28.31 7.17 -2.85
C ALA A 82 27.82 5.97 -3.69
N ASP A 83 27.42 4.87 -3.06
CA ASP A 83 27.11 3.58 -3.72
C ASP A 83 25.61 3.25 -3.72
N VAL A 84 24.75 4.14 -3.21
CA VAL A 84 23.28 3.97 -3.18
C VAL A 84 22.59 4.88 -4.18
N PRO A 85 21.37 4.54 -4.66
CA PRO A 85 20.57 5.43 -5.49
C PRO A 85 20.32 6.78 -4.80
N ARG A 86 20.31 7.87 -5.58
CA ARG A 86 19.99 9.21 -5.06
C ARG A 86 18.53 9.34 -4.64
N HIS A 87 17.65 8.57 -5.28
CA HIS A 87 16.24 8.48 -5.00
C HIS A 87 15.85 7.01 -4.88
N LEU A 88 15.02 6.69 -3.89
CA LEU A 88 14.44 5.36 -3.69
C LEU A 88 13.00 5.55 -3.23
N ASP A 89 12.07 4.84 -3.87
CA ASP A 89 10.68 4.76 -3.44
C ASP A 89 10.22 3.31 -3.60
N TRP A 90 9.93 2.62 -2.49
CA TRP A 90 9.45 1.24 -2.54
C TRP A 90 8.04 1.11 -3.13
N ARG A 91 7.34 2.22 -3.36
CA ARG A 91 6.07 2.26 -4.11
C ARG A 91 6.25 2.20 -5.62
N ASP A 92 7.45 2.47 -6.11
CA ASP A 92 7.83 2.43 -7.52
C ASP A 92 9.30 1.97 -7.62
N LYS A 93 9.55 0.72 -7.20
CA LYS A 93 10.86 0.11 -7.34
C LYS A 93 10.90 -0.66 -8.66
N ASP A 94 11.55 -0.06 -9.65
CA ASP A 94 11.66 -0.59 -11.02
C ASP A 94 10.28 -0.85 -11.67
N GLY A 95 9.30 0.02 -11.41
CA GLY A 95 7.94 -0.09 -11.93
C GLY A 95 7.00 -0.96 -11.09
N LYS A 96 7.44 -1.47 -9.93
CA LYS A 96 6.65 -2.31 -9.03
C LYS A 96 6.34 -1.61 -7.69
N ASN A 97 5.12 -1.80 -7.18
CA ASN A 97 4.74 -1.32 -5.84
C ASN A 97 4.88 -2.43 -4.77
N PHE A 98 5.73 -2.19 -3.77
CA PHE A 98 5.93 -3.12 -2.65
C PHE A 98 5.35 -2.65 -1.32
N ILE A 99 4.55 -1.58 -1.33
CA ILE A 99 3.91 -1.00 -0.15
C ILE A 99 2.39 -1.20 -0.24
N THR A 100 1.79 -1.82 0.78
CA THR A 100 0.34 -2.01 0.87
C THR A 100 -0.42 -0.69 0.97
N GLY A 101 -1.73 -0.72 0.77
CA GLY A 101 -2.64 0.42 0.96
C GLY A 101 -2.55 1.08 2.35
N ILE A 102 -3.09 2.30 2.46
CA ILE A 102 -3.10 3.04 3.74
C ILE A 102 -4.22 2.51 4.63
N LYS A 103 -3.90 2.31 5.91
CA LYS A 103 -4.88 1.97 6.96
C LYS A 103 -5.12 3.17 7.88
N ASP A 104 -6.19 3.11 8.67
CA ASP A 104 -6.55 4.12 9.66
C ASP A 104 -6.57 3.53 11.07
N GLN A 105 -5.70 4.02 11.96
CA GLN A 105 -5.65 3.61 13.36
C GLN A 105 -6.78 4.22 14.20
N HIS A 106 -7.52 5.20 13.65
CA HIS A 106 -8.61 5.90 14.31
C HIS A 106 -8.17 6.54 15.65
N PRO A 107 -9.01 6.76 16.69
CA PRO A 107 -8.57 7.48 17.90
C PRO A 107 -7.67 6.64 18.80
N CYS A 108 -7.29 5.44 18.38
CA CYS A 108 -6.48 4.52 19.15
C CYS A 108 -5.00 4.87 18.97
N GLY A 109 -4.25 5.02 20.05
CA GLY A 109 -2.79 5.16 20.01
C GLY A 109 -2.05 3.87 19.67
N SER A 110 -2.33 3.30 18.51
CA SER A 110 -1.85 2.00 18.03
C SER A 110 -0.90 2.12 16.84
N CYS A 111 -0.39 3.33 16.57
CA CYS A 111 0.53 3.64 15.48
C CYS A 111 1.72 2.69 15.36
N ALA A 112 2.31 2.27 16.48
CA ALA A 112 3.41 1.30 16.47
C ALA A 112 2.99 -0.08 15.97
N THR A 113 1.74 -0.48 16.22
CA THR A 113 1.17 -1.71 15.67
C THR A 113 1.01 -1.57 14.17
N PHE A 114 0.29 -0.56 13.69
CA PHE A 114 0.07 -0.33 12.26
C PHE A 114 1.37 -0.21 11.46
N SER A 115 2.31 0.62 11.92
CA SER A 115 3.60 0.80 11.25
C SER A 115 4.40 -0.50 11.17
N THR A 116 4.37 -1.34 12.22
CA THR A 116 5.14 -2.58 12.25
C THR A 116 4.43 -3.73 11.51
N VAL A 117 3.12 -3.85 11.63
CA VAL A 117 2.34 -4.87 10.92
C VAL A 117 2.42 -4.62 9.42
N GLY A 118 2.20 -3.37 8.98
CA GLY A 118 2.42 -2.99 7.59
C GLY A 118 3.85 -3.21 7.11
N LEU A 119 4.84 -3.32 8.03
CA LEU A 119 6.24 -3.53 7.66
C LEU A 119 6.41 -4.99 7.26
N VAL A 120 5.76 -5.89 7.99
CA VAL A 120 5.68 -7.30 7.63
C VAL A 120 4.99 -7.47 6.27
N GLU A 121 3.85 -6.80 6.05
CA GLU A 121 3.13 -6.85 4.76
C GLU A 121 4.00 -6.38 3.59
N SER A 122 4.74 -5.27 3.76
CA SER A 122 5.65 -4.77 2.72
C SER A 122 6.77 -5.79 2.42
N TRP A 123 7.31 -6.44 3.45
CA TRP A 123 8.30 -7.49 3.27
C TRP A 123 7.72 -8.76 2.65
N MET A 124 6.44 -9.07 2.85
CA MET A 124 5.77 -10.17 2.15
C MET A 124 5.71 -9.90 0.65
N LYS A 125 5.32 -8.69 0.21
CA LYS A 125 5.38 -8.27 -1.20
C LYS A 125 6.80 -8.36 -1.76
N LEU A 126 7.79 -7.84 -1.02
CA LEU A 126 9.20 -7.85 -1.43
C LEU A 126 9.79 -9.24 -1.59
N LEU A 127 9.59 -10.12 -0.61
CA LEU A 127 10.15 -11.47 -0.62
C LEU A 127 9.54 -12.36 -1.69
N ASN A 128 8.30 -12.06 -2.10
CA ASN A 128 7.63 -12.71 -3.21
C ASN A 128 7.95 -12.10 -4.57
N ASP A 129 8.60 -10.93 -4.60
CA ASP A 129 8.75 -10.12 -5.82
C ASP A 129 7.41 -9.92 -6.56
N ASN A 130 6.33 -9.78 -5.79
CA ASN A 130 4.97 -9.73 -6.29
C ASN A 130 4.25 -8.49 -5.75
N GLU A 131 3.98 -7.53 -6.64
CA GLU A 131 3.28 -6.29 -6.31
C GLU A 131 1.76 -6.45 -6.21
N PHE A 132 1.22 -7.58 -6.67
CA PHE A 132 -0.23 -7.80 -6.75
C PHE A 132 -0.82 -8.48 -5.52
N ILE A 133 0.00 -9.08 -4.65
CA ILE A 133 -0.50 -9.56 -3.35
C ILE A 133 -0.76 -8.36 -2.45
N GLU A 134 -1.88 -8.35 -1.72
CA GLU A 134 -2.21 -7.33 -0.73
C GLU A 134 -2.37 -7.98 0.65
N PRO A 135 -1.27 -8.36 1.31
CA PRO A 135 -1.34 -8.97 2.62
C PRO A 135 -2.01 -8.01 3.60
N ASP A 136 -3.13 -8.44 4.19
CA ASP A 136 -3.85 -7.67 5.20
C ASP A 136 -3.73 -8.38 6.55
N LEU A 137 -2.74 -7.99 7.35
CA LEU A 137 -2.44 -8.61 8.63
C LEU A 137 -3.15 -7.92 9.79
N ALA A 138 -3.57 -8.70 10.79
CA ALA A 138 -4.39 -8.20 11.88
C ALA A 138 -3.63 -7.37 12.90
N GLU A 139 -3.84 -6.05 12.90
CA GLU A 139 -3.36 -5.18 13.97
C GLU A 139 -4.02 -5.52 15.31
N GLN A 140 -5.30 -5.90 15.30
CA GLN A 140 -6.07 -6.14 16.54
C GLN A 140 -5.51 -7.30 17.37
N ILE A 141 -4.96 -8.35 16.74
CA ILE A 141 -4.30 -9.47 17.46
C ILE A 141 -3.11 -8.93 18.24
N VAL A 142 -2.23 -8.19 17.58
CA VAL A 142 -1.04 -7.61 18.21
C VAL A 142 -1.47 -6.64 19.31
N TRP A 143 -2.37 -5.72 18.99
CA TRP A 143 -2.84 -4.67 19.89
C TRP A 143 -3.52 -5.23 21.16
N SER A 144 -4.36 -6.25 21.00
CA SER A 144 -5.10 -6.85 22.11
C SER A 144 -4.26 -7.84 22.91
N CYS A 145 -3.32 -8.54 22.27
CA CYS A 145 -2.68 -9.73 22.85
C CYS A 145 -1.21 -9.61 23.18
N ALA A 146 -0.50 -8.63 22.62
CA ALA A 146 0.91 -8.44 22.92
C ALA A 146 1.19 -7.99 24.36
N GLY A 147 0.20 -7.50 25.13
CA GLY A 147 0.41 -7.23 26.55
C GLY A 147 -0.83 -6.79 27.35
N LYS A 148 -0.96 -7.32 28.58
CA LYS A 148 -1.97 -6.93 29.60
C LYS A 148 -1.50 -5.82 30.57
N VAL A 149 -0.34 -5.18 30.37
CA VAL A 149 0.19 -4.13 31.28
C VAL A 149 0.89 -3.01 30.47
N MET A 150 0.40 -1.77 30.64
CA MET A 150 0.79 -0.39 30.20
C MET A 150 2.18 -0.12 29.52
N PRO A 151 2.37 0.91 28.65
CA PRO A 151 1.44 1.87 27.99
C PRO A 151 1.34 1.53 26.46
N PRO A 152 1.01 2.42 25.48
CA PRO A 152 0.74 2.02 24.08
C PRO A 152 1.94 1.26 23.50
N ALA A 153 1.66 0.23 22.70
CA ALA A 153 2.66 -0.64 22.13
C ALA A 153 3.81 0.20 21.54
N THR A 154 5.05 -0.07 21.95
CA THR A 154 6.21 0.42 21.19
C THR A 154 6.46 -0.58 20.07
N PHE A 155 7.06 -0.15 18.95
CA PHE A 155 7.45 -1.12 17.92
C PHE A 155 8.45 -2.15 18.47
N PHE A 156 9.17 -1.90 19.58
CA PHE A 156 9.95 -2.92 20.29
C PHE A 156 9.09 -4.09 20.76
N HIS A 157 8.00 -3.79 21.47
CA HIS A 157 7.09 -4.82 21.96
C HIS A 157 6.35 -5.50 20.80
N THR A 158 5.95 -4.73 19.79
CA THR A 158 5.30 -5.26 18.59
C THR A 158 6.22 -6.23 17.84
N LEU A 159 7.46 -5.84 17.56
CA LEU A 159 8.45 -6.68 16.91
C LEU A 159 8.77 -7.94 17.74
N THR A 160 8.91 -7.79 19.06
CA THR A 160 9.09 -8.94 19.97
C THR A 160 7.91 -9.92 19.89
N TRP A 161 6.69 -9.40 19.85
CA TRP A 161 5.48 -10.20 19.69
C TRP A 161 5.42 -10.88 18.34
N LEU A 162 5.66 -10.16 17.24
CA LEU A 162 5.63 -10.72 15.89
C LEU A 162 6.68 -11.81 15.69
N LYS A 163 7.85 -11.69 16.34
CA LYS A 163 8.89 -12.73 16.34
C LYS A 163 8.45 -13.99 17.11
N LYS A 164 7.84 -13.81 18.28
CA LYS A 164 7.49 -14.93 19.18
C LYS A 164 6.17 -15.61 18.79
N SER A 165 5.13 -14.80 18.66
CA SER A 165 3.74 -15.20 18.50
C SER A 165 3.24 -15.01 17.07
N GLY A 166 3.66 -13.94 16.39
CA GLY A 166 3.13 -13.55 15.07
C GLY A 166 1.74 -12.91 15.13
N THR A 167 1.18 -12.66 13.95
CA THR A 167 -0.22 -12.25 13.76
C THR A 167 -0.84 -13.03 12.60
N ALA A 168 -2.17 -13.14 12.57
CA ALA A 168 -2.91 -13.71 11.45
C ALA A 168 -3.42 -12.60 10.53
N ASP A 169 -4.15 -12.92 9.46
CA ASP A 169 -4.82 -11.91 8.64
C ASP A 169 -5.96 -11.19 9.37
N GLU A 170 -6.27 -9.99 8.90
CA GLU A 170 -7.25 -9.06 9.47
C GLU A 170 -8.64 -9.69 9.59
N ALA A 171 -9.04 -10.57 8.67
CA ALA A 171 -10.32 -11.29 8.77
C ALA A 171 -10.42 -12.20 10.01
N CYS A 172 -9.29 -12.65 10.56
CA CYS A 172 -9.25 -13.41 11.81
C CYS A 172 -9.65 -12.57 13.01
N TYR A 173 -9.26 -11.30 13.02
CA TYR A 173 -9.58 -10.39 14.11
C TYR A 173 -9.62 -8.93 13.63
N PRO A 174 -10.76 -8.48 13.07
CA PRO A 174 -10.85 -7.15 12.50
C PRO A 174 -10.65 -6.05 13.54
N TYR A 175 -9.96 -4.99 13.14
CA TYR A 175 -9.65 -3.82 13.94
C TYR A 175 -10.92 -3.10 14.41
N GLN A 176 -11.02 -2.86 15.72
CA GLN A 176 -12.19 -2.24 16.34
C GLN A 176 -11.96 -0.77 16.69
N GLN A 177 -12.10 0.08 15.68
CA GLN A 177 -11.91 1.54 15.78
C GLN A 177 -12.71 2.23 16.90
N SER A 178 -13.91 1.74 17.23
CA SER A 178 -14.84 2.41 18.16
C SER A 178 -14.65 2.06 19.64
N GLN A 179 -13.70 1.19 19.98
CA GLN A 179 -13.51 0.72 21.36
C GLN A 179 -12.39 1.46 22.11
N CYS A 180 -11.86 2.54 21.52
CA CYS A 180 -10.76 3.32 22.11
C CYS A 180 -11.24 4.48 23.00
N ASP A 181 -12.55 4.76 23.05
CA ASP A 181 -13.13 5.90 23.76
C ASP A 181 -13.34 5.68 25.28
N ASP A 182 -13.38 4.43 25.75
CA ASP A 182 -13.62 4.11 27.16
C ASP A 182 -12.47 3.30 27.76
N SER A 183 -11.44 4.00 28.28
CA SER A 183 -10.46 3.59 29.31
C SER A 183 -9.69 2.25 29.19
N SER A 184 -10.16 1.28 28.42
CA SER A 184 -9.42 0.24 27.73
C SER A 184 -8.99 0.82 26.39
N LEU A 185 -7.69 0.99 26.18
CA LEU A 185 -7.04 1.43 24.95
C LEU A 185 -7.44 0.62 23.69
N GLY A 186 -8.72 0.43 23.31
CA GLY A 186 -9.14 -0.45 22.20
C GLY A 186 -8.76 -1.93 22.37
N ARG A 187 -8.41 -2.36 23.59
CA ARG A 187 -7.93 -3.72 23.85
C ARG A 187 -9.10 -4.66 24.07
N MET A 188 -9.42 -5.41 23.05
CA MET A 188 -10.44 -6.45 23.12
C MET A 188 -9.92 -7.70 23.83
N PRO A 189 -10.81 -8.56 24.34
CA PRO A 189 -10.42 -9.87 24.85
C PRO A 189 -9.69 -10.65 23.76
N CYS A 190 -8.48 -11.10 24.06
CA CYS A 190 -7.72 -11.91 23.12
C CYS A 190 -8.48 -13.11 22.57
N ASP A 191 -9.26 -13.76 23.43
CA ASP A 191 -9.96 -15.00 23.12
C ASP A 191 -11.09 -14.82 22.09
N ASP A 192 -11.42 -13.58 21.70
CA ASP A 192 -12.41 -13.27 20.66
C ASP A 192 -11.84 -13.38 19.23
N ARG A 193 -10.52 -13.52 19.08
CA ARG A 193 -9.88 -13.81 17.77
C ARG A 193 -10.34 -15.16 17.21
N CYS A 194 -10.25 -15.35 15.89
CA CYS A 194 -10.64 -16.59 15.23
C CYS A 194 -10.00 -17.84 15.87
N SER A 195 -10.75 -18.95 15.94
CA SER A 195 -10.31 -20.17 16.64
C SER A 195 -9.11 -20.87 16.00
N ASP A 196 -8.94 -20.67 14.69
CA ASP A 196 -7.90 -21.23 13.83
C ASP A 196 -6.68 -20.32 13.65
N TRP A 197 -6.62 -19.17 14.35
CA TRP A 197 -5.59 -18.14 14.15
C TRP A 197 -4.16 -18.69 14.11
N GLN A 198 -3.85 -19.73 14.89
CA GLN A 198 -2.52 -20.35 14.97
C GLN A 198 -2.05 -21.00 13.66
N GLN A 199 -2.98 -21.33 12.77
CA GLN A 199 -2.73 -21.95 11.47
C GLN A 199 -2.53 -20.90 10.36
N ARG A 200 -2.81 -19.62 10.66
CA ARG A 200 -2.77 -18.49 9.72
C ARG A 200 -1.69 -17.46 10.10
N VAL A 201 -0.74 -17.87 10.95
CA VAL A 201 0.19 -16.94 11.59
C VAL A 201 1.38 -16.63 10.69
N THR A 202 1.52 -15.36 10.35
CA THR A 202 2.76 -14.78 9.85
C THR A 202 3.65 -14.34 11.01
N LYS A 203 4.94 -14.71 10.96
CA LYS A 203 5.96 -14.32 11.94
C LYS A 203 7.13 -13.63 11.27
N ILE A 204 7.85 -12.80 12.02
CA ILE A 204 9.15 -12.29 11.56
C ILE A 204 10.28 -13.18 12.07
N GLY A 205 11.35 -13.29 11.27
CA GLY A 205 12.55 -14.04 11.66
C GLY A 205 13.34 -13.35 12.77
N ASP A 206 13.82 -12.14 12.49
CA ASP A 206 14.50 -11.29 13.47
C ASP A 206 14.25 -9.80 13.20
N TYR A 207 14.81 -8.92 14.02
CA TYR A 207 14.78 -7.48 13.82
C TYR A 207 16.07 -6.81 14.32
N ARG A 208 16.36 -5.63 13.77
CA ARG A 208 17.45 -4.75 14.16
C ARG A 208 16.87 -3.45 14.72
N PHE A 209 17.38 -3.01 15.86
CA PHE A 209 17.04 -1.72 16.44
C PHE A 209 18.11 -0.68 16.17
N TYR A 210 17.66 0.46 15.66
CA TYR A 210 18.44 1.65 15.42
C TYR A 210 18.11 2.65 16.49
N MET A 211 19.10 2.92 17.35
CA MET A 211 18.97 3.93 18.39
C MET A 211 19.84 5.12 18.00
N TRP A 212 19.20 6.27 17.82
CA TRP A 212 19.82 7.51 17.35
C TRP A 212 20.55 7.39 15.99
N PRO A 213 19.96 6.71 14.98
CA PRO A 213 20.58 6.60 13.67
C PRO A 213 20.77 7.96 13.01
N LYS A 214 21.92 8.13 12.36
CA LYS A 214 22.10 9.20 11.37
C LYS A 214 21.29 8.86 10.11
N PRO A 215 20.89 9.85 9.30
CA PRO A 215 20.22 9.62 8.02
C PRO A 215 20.91 8.57 7.15
N ASP A 216 22.24 8.60 7.08
CA ASP A 216 23.01 7.63 6.29
C ASP A 216 22.76 6.16 6.71
N ALA A 217 22.49 5.89 7.99
CA ALA A 217 22.20 4.53 8.45
C ALA A 217 20.83 4.03 7.96
N TYR A 218 19.81 4.90 7.96
CA TYR A 218 18.50 4.58 7.39
C TYR A 218 18.56 4.48 5.86
N VAL A 219 19.30 5.35 5.18
CA VAL A 219 19.53 5.24 3.73
C VAL A 219 20.14 3.89 3.37
N GLN A 220 21.11 3.41 4.15
CA GLN A 220 21.72 2.10 3.95
C GLN A 220 20.76 0.94 4.25
N GLU A 221 20.01 1.01 5.34
CA GLU A 221 19.05 -0.04 5.69
C GLU A 221 17.90 -0.12 4.68
N LEU A 222 17.46 1.02 4.14
CA LEU A 222 16.41 1.10 3.13
C LEU A 222 16.77 0.39 1.82
N GLN A 223 18.04 0.05 1.58
CA GLN A 223 18.43 -0.79 0.44
C GLN A 223 17.93 -2.23 0.56
N ASN A 224 17.59 -2.68 1.78
CA ASN A 224 17.05 -4.01 2.02
C ASN A 224 15.51 -4.04 1.98
N GLY A 225 14.87 -2.91 2.31
CA GLY A 225 13.42 -2.81 2.41
C GLY A 225 13.01 -1.62 3.30
N PRO A 226 11.70 -1.34 3.42
CA PRO A 226 11.17 -0.32 4.33
C PRO A 226 11.59 -0.53 5.78
N ILE A 227 11.50 0.52 6.59
CA ILE A 227 11.79 0.51 8.03
C ILE A 227 10.70 1.20 8.82
N VAL A 228 10.52 0.83 10.08
CA VAL A 228 9.71 1.63 11.02
C VAL A 228 10.57 2.68 11.71
N ALA A 229 9.99 3.86 11.94
CA ALA A 229 10.63 4.94 12.67
C ALA A 229 9.62 5.67 13.56
N GLY A 230 10.06 6.07 14.75
CA GLY A 230 9.36 7.03 15.58
C GLY A 230 9.74 8.46 15.22
N PHE A 231 8.79 9.39 15.29
CA PHE A 231 9.04 10.84 15.16
C PHE A 231 8.14 11.65 16.10
N MET A 232 8.45 12.94 16.28
CA MET A 232 7.64 13.84 17.10
C MET A 232 6.55 14.51 16.27
N VAL A 233 5.32 14.39 16.75
CA VAL A 233 4.17 15.11 16.19
C VAL A 233 4.04 16.45 16.91
N PHE A 234 3.86 17.50 16.13
CA PHE A 234 3.57 18.87 16.56
C PHE A 234 2.20 19.28 16.03
N GLU A 235 1.58 20.30 16.64
CA GLU A 235 0.26 20.80 16.24
C GLU A 235 0.16 21.10 14.73
N ASP A 236 1.22 21.61 14.11
CA ASP A 236 1.19 21.96 12.69
C ASP A 236 1.20 20.75 11.74
N PHE A 237 1.64 19.58 12.20
CA PHE A 237 1.66 18.35 11.40
C PHE A 237 0.25 17.83 11.09
N GLU A 238 -0.70 18.05 11.99
CA GLU A 238 -2.10 17.64 11.80
C GLU A 238 -2.70 18.22 10.51
N ALA A 239 -2.31 19.45 10.18
CA ALA A 239 -2.79 20.20 9.03
C ALA A 239 -2.01 19.88 7.74
N TYR A 240 -1.03 18.97 7.75
CA TYR A 240 -0.22 18.67 6.57
C TYR A 240 -1.06 18.16 5.39
N THR A 241 -0.88 18.77 4.22
CA THR A 241 -1.57 18.40 2.96
C THR A 241 -0.62 18.10 1.81
N GLY A 242 0.69 18.38 1.96
CA GLY A 242 1.67 18.09 0.93
C GLY A 242 2.98 18.86 1.07
N GLY A 243 3.98 18.43 0.30
CA GLY A 243 5.33 19.01 0.29
C GLY A 243 6.25 18.40 1.34
N ILE A 244 7.40 19.03 1.59
CA ILE A 244 8.43 18.51 2.49
C ILE A 244 8.26 19.14 3.87
N TYR A 245 7.65 18.37 4.77
CA TYR A 245 7.35 18.80 6.13
C TYR A 245 8.61 19.13 6.92
N GLU A 246 8.56 20.30 7.55
CA GLU A 246 9.43 20.69 8.65
C GLU A 246 8.61 21.51 9.65
N HIS A 247 8.82 21.26 10.94
CA HIS A 247 8.05 21.92 11.99
C HIS A 247 8.30 23.45 11.97
N THR A 248 7.22 24.21 12.01
CA THR A 248 7.22 25.69 11.96
C THR A 248 6.33 26.33 13.01
N TYR A 249 5.36 25.60 13.57
CA TYR A 249 4.33 26.17 14.44
C TYR A 249 3.81 25.19 15.48
N GLY A 250 3.50 25.71 16.67
CA GLY A 250 2.77 24.99 17.72
C GLY A 250 3.65 24.15 18.63
N SER A 251 3.03 23.49 19.61
CA SER A 251 3.73 22.69 20.60
C SER A 251 3.86 21.22 20.18
N MET A 252 4.77 20.49 20.83
CA MET A 252 4.92 19.04 20.67
C MET A 252 3.73 18.34 21.33
N LEU A 253 3.08 17.46 20.58
CA LEU A 253 1.89 16.72 21.02
C LEU A 253 2.23 15.30 21.52
N GLY A 254 3.25 14.69 20.94
CA GLY A 254 3.71 13.37 21.37
C GLY A 254 4.59 12.68 20.33
N GLY A 255 4.80 11.37 20.53
CA GLY A 255 5.54 10.53 19.60
C GLY A 255 4.60 9.75 18.69
N HIS A 256 4.98 9.52 17.45
CA HIS A 256 4.20 8.73 16.50
C HIS A 256 5.09 7.79 15.71
N ALA A 257 4.58 6.61 15.39
CA ALA A 257 5.32 5.59 14.64
C ALA A 257 4.79 5.52 13.21
N ILE A 258 5.72 5.53 12.25
CA ILE A 258 5.45 5.48 10.80
C ILE A 258 6.38 4.48 10.14
N GLN A 259 6.16 4.24 8.85
CA GLN A 259 7.18 3.62 8.02
C GLN A 259 7.88 4.64 7.16
N ILE A 260 9.19 4.48 7.01
CA ILE A 260 9.95 5.10 5.95
C ILE A 260 10.02 4.09 4.80
N VAL A 261 9.46 4.49 3.66
CA VAL A 261 9.36 3.66 2.44
C VAL A 261 10.26 4.17 1.32
N GLY A 262 11.01 5.23 1.56
CA GLY A 262 11.87 5.81 0.55
C GLY A 262 12.55 7.09 1.02
N TYR A 263 13.34 7.68 0.13
CA TYR A 263 14.06 8.91 0.37
C TYR A 263 14.45 9.61 -0.94
N ASP A 264 14.81 10.89 -0.80
CA ASP A 264 15.49 11.66 -1.82
C ASP A 264 16.72 12.36 -1.21
N LEU A 265 17.92 12.06 -1.73
CA LEU A 265 19.18 12.63 -1.27
C LEU A 265 19.51 13.98 -1.89
N ASP A 266 18.86 14.36 -2.99
CA ASP A 266 19.03 15.67 -3.61
C ASP A 266 18.17 16.72 -2.89
N GLU A 267 16.95 16.34 -2.56
CA GLU A 267 15.97 17.20 -1.90
C GLU A 267 15.93 17.04 -0.37
N GLU A 268 16.69 16.08 0.15
CA GLU A 268 16.91 15.77 1.58
C GLU A 268 15.63 15.49 2.37
N TYR A 269 14.82 14.55 1.88
CA TYR A 269 13.60 14.12 2.56
C TYR A 269 13.40 12.60 2.59
N TRP A 270 12.64 12.15 3.58
CA TRP A 270 12.07 10.81 3.70
C TRP A 270 10.70 10.75 3.05
N ILE A 271 10.36 9.61 2.45
CA ILE A 271 8.99 9.27 2.03
C ILE A 271 8.42 8.36 3.10
N CYS A 272 7.31 8.75 3.70
CA CYS A 272 6.76 8.08 4.87
C CYS A 272 5.31 7.66 4.66
N LYS A 273 4.98 6.42 5.05
CA LYS A 273 3.61 5.90 5.13
C LYS A 273 3.05 6.19 6.52
N ASN A 274 1.90 6.84 6.59
CA ASN A 274 1.18 7.13 7.84
C ASN A 274 0.03 6.12 8.06
N SER A 275 -0.65 6.24 9.20
CA SER A 275 -1.76 5.36 9.61
C SER A 275 -3.01 6.16 10.01
N TRP A 276 -3.28 7.28 9.34
CA TRP A 276 -4.42 8.19 9.61
C TRP A 276 -5.41 8.26 8.45
N GLY A 277 -5.48 7.19 7.65
CA GLY A 277 -6.33 7.10 6.47
C GLY A 277 -5.78 7.85 5.25
N GLU A 278 -6.38 7.56 4.09
CA GLU A 278 -5.97 8.13 2.79
C GLU A 278 -6.33 9.62 2.66
N ASP A 279 -7.36 10.08 3.37
CA ASP A 279 -7.80 11.48 3.36
C ASP A 279 -6.82 12.45 4.04
N TRP A 280 -5.76 11.93 4.67
CA TRP A 280 -4.72 12.73 5.31
C TRP A 280 -3.48 12.87 4.42
N GLY A 281 -2.88 14.06 4.37
CA GLY A 281 -1.59 14.27 3.70
C GLY A 281 -1.63 14.01 2.19
N GLU A 282 -0.60 13.32 1.69
CA GLU A 282 -0.42 12.96 0.28
C GLU A 282 -0.98 11.54 0.04
N ASN A 283 -2.31 11.39 0.12
CA ASN A 283 -3.01 10.09 0.08
C ASN A 283 -2.51 9.13 1.18
N GLY A 284 -2.49 9.59 2.43
CA GLY A 284 -1.96 8.88 3.60
C GLY A 284 -0.44 8.84 3.72
N PHE A 285 0.30 9.35 2.73
CA PHE A 285 1.75 9.52 2.81
C PHE A 285 2.12 10.96 3.20
N PHE A 286 3.37 11.15 3.56
CA PHE A 286 3.96 12.47 3.68
C PHE A 286 5.45 12.42 3.40
N ARG A 287 6.04 13.58 3.11
CA ARG A 287 7.48 13.75 3.00
C ARG A 287 8.01 14.56 4.16
N ALA A 288 9.05 14.07 4.83
CA ALA A 288 9.66 14.77 5.95
C ALA A 288 11.13 15.07 5.68
N LYS A 289 11.54 16.31 5.92
CA LYS A 289 12.94 16.73 5.79
C LYS A 289 13.83 15.91 6.72
N PHE A 290 15.06 15.59 6.29
CA PHE A 290 16.00 14.79 7.08
C PHE A 290 16.29 15.33 8.48
N ASP A 291 16.30 16.66 8.67
CA ASP A 291 16.82 17.33 9.87
C ASP A 291 15.81 18.31 10.54
N SER A 292 14.51 18.20 10.25
CA SER A 292 13.50 19.16 10.73
C SER A 292 13.09 19.03 12.19
N GLY A 293 13.91 18.42 13.05
CA GLY A 293 13.46 17.94 14.36
C GLY A 293 12.49 16.75 14.27
N PHE A 294 12.01 16.39 13.07
CA PHE A 294 11.30 15.15 12.74
C PHE A 294 12.15 13.94 13.10
N LEU A 295 13.44 13.99 12.72
CA LEU A 295 14.52 13.11 13.15
C LEU A 295 15.54 13.76 14.15
N GLY A 296 15.15 14.80 14.92
CA GLY A 296 16.02 15.50 15.89
C GLY A 296 15.57 15.63 17.37
N PHE A 297 15.10 14.57 18.05
CA PHE A 297 15.49 14.12 19.42
C PHE A 297 14.75 12.78 19.67
N GLY A 298 15.43 11.63 19.75
CA GLY A 298 14.83 10.40 20.34
C GLY A 298 14.98 9.07 19.61
N TYR A 299 15.58 9.03 18.43
CA TYR A 299 15.21 8.05 17.40
C TYR A 299 15.37 6.60 17.79
N GLN A 300 14.23 5.95 17.81
CA GLN A 300 14.15 4.53 17.69
C GLN A 300 13.55 4.26 16.31
N GLY A 301 14.30 3.53 15.49
CA GLY A 301 13.73 2.86 14.34
C GLY A 301 14.08 1.40 14.40
N ALA A 302 13.43 0.64 13.55
CA ALA A 302 13.72 -0.78 13.43
C ALA A 302 13.54 -1.24 11.99
N ALA A 303 14.38 -2.19 11.63
CA ALA A 303 14.22 -2.98 10.43
C ALA A 303 13.96 -4.42 10.83
N ILE A 304 13.19 -5.14 10.03
CA ILE A 304 13.06 -6.59 10.21
C ILE A 304 14.12 -7.30 9.37
N THR A 305 14.56 -8.45 9.86
CA THR A 305 15.29 -9.44 9.08
C THR A 305 14.30 -10.51 8.73
N ALA A 306 14.01 -10.62 7.44
CA ALA A 306 13.08 -11.58 6.93
C ALA A 306 13.68 -12.33 5.75
N THR A 307 13.49 -13.64 5.75
CA THR A 307 13.60 -14.49 4.57
C THR A 307 12.21 -15.00 4.22
N TYR A 308 12.05 -15.45 2.98
CA TYR A 308 10.85 -16.13 2.53
C TYR A 308 10.45 -17.24 3.52
N ASP A 309 11.39 -18.11 3.91
CA ASP A 309 11.11 -19.20 4.86
C ASP A 309 10.62 -18.73 6.24
N THR A 310 11.06 -17.55 6.71
CA THR A 310 10.68 -17.05 8.04
C THR A 310 9.32 -16.36 8.08
N ILE A 311 8.94 -15.67 6.99
CA ILE A 311 7.66 -14.96 6.90
C ILE A 311 6.59 -15.86 6.27
N CYS A 312 6.94 -16.58 5.21
CA CYS A 312 6.04 -17.32 4.33
C CYS A 312 6.24 -18.84 4.33
N GLY A 313 7.37 -19.36 4.83
CA GLY A 313 7.72 -20.78 4.71
C GLY A 313 6.91 -21.74 5.58
N GLN A 314 5.90 -21.26 6.31
CA GLN A 314 4.98 -22.10 7.09
C GLN A 314 3.56 -22.11 6.53
N ASP A 315 3.27 -21.26 5.55
CA ASP A 315 1.93 -21.17 4.98
C ASP A 315 1.74 -22.30 3.96
N GLN A 316 0.54 -22.90 3.99
CA GLN A 316 0.09 -23.81 2.95
C GLN A 316 -1.06 -23.11 2.25
N ALA A 317 -0.92 -22.91 0.94
CA ALA A 317 -1.99 -22.37 0.11
C ALA A 317 -3.30 -23.12 0.39
N PRO A 318 -4.42 -22.42 0.66
CA PRO A 318 -5.69 -23.09 0.85
C PRO A 318 -6.10 -23.80 -0.45
N GLU A 319 -6.40 -25.10 -0.40
CA GLU A 319 -6.89 -25.82 -1.58
C GLU A 319 -8.20 -25.20 -2.08
N ILE A 320 -8.31 -24.98 -3.40
CA ILE A 320 -9.58 -24.68 -4.05
C ILE A 320 -10.42 -25.95 -4.08
N ALA A 321 -11.15 -26.19 -3.00
CA ALA A 321 -12.16 -27.23 -2.93
C ALA A 321 -13.52 -26.67 -3.38
N ASN A 322 -14.23 -27.43 -4.20
CA ASN A 322 -15.63 -27.19 -4.59
C ASN A 322 -15.90 -25.95 -5.46
N LEU A 323 -14.93 -25.11 -5.82
CA LEU A 323 -15.10 -24.07 -6.84
C LEU A 323 -14.94 -24.68 -8.23
N GLN A 324 -15.85 -24.35 -9.14
CA GLN A 324 -15.80 -24.76 -10.54
C GLN A 324 -15.96 -23.53 -11.42
N LEU A 325 -15.10 -23.40 -12.42
CA LEU A 325 -15.33 -22.45 -13.49
C LEU A 325 -16.46 -22.98 -14.38
N THR A 326 -17.56 -22.22 -14.50
CA THR A 326 -18.77 -22.66 -15.22
C THR A 326 -18.87 -22.07 -16.62
N ALA A 327 -18.29 -20.88 -16.85
CA ALA A 327 -18.19 -20.27 -18.17
C ALA A 327 -17.06 -19.23 -18.23
N ALA A 328 -16.47 -19.08 -19.42
CA ALA A 328 -15.66 -17.93 -19.82
C ALA A 328 -16.08 -17.55 -21.24
N SER A 329 -16.54 -16.31 -21.47
CA SER A 329 -17.01 -15.85 -22.78
C SER A 329 -16.64 -14.40 -23.04
N LEU A 330 -16.34 -14.07 -24.30
CA LEU A 330 -16.09 -12.70 -24.77
C LEU A 330 -17.35 -12.19 -25.50
N PRO A 331 -18.18 -11.34 -24.88
CA PRO A 331 -19.29 -10.68 -25.56
C PRO A 331 -18.75 -9.59 -26.50
N GLU A 332 -19.63 -9.03 -27.34
CA GLU A 332 -19.26 -8.03 -28.36
C GLU A 332 -18.63 -6.74 -27.80
N ASN A 333 -18.74 -6.48 -26.49
CA ASN A 333 -18.08 -5.35 -25.83
C ASN A 333 -16.57 -5.55 -25.64
N GLY A 334 -16.03 -6.75 -25.88
CA GLY A 334 -14.59 -7.04 -25.80
C GLY A 334 -14.08 -7.36 -24.40
N ASP A 335 -14.96 -7.44 -23.40
CA ASP A 335 -14.61 -7.82 -22.04
C ASP A 335 -14.76 -9.33 -21.84
N LEU A 336 -13.94 -9.98 -21.00
CA LEU A 336 -14.10 -11.40 -20.70
C LEU A 336 -15.05 -11.57 -19.51
N GLU A 337 -16.23 -12.15 -19.75
CA GLU A 337 -17.13 -12.58 -18.68
C GLU A 337 -16.75 -13.96 -18.16
N ILE A 338 -16.50 -14.05 -16.86
CA ILE A 338 -16.11 -15.27 -16.15
C ILE A 338 -17.17 -15.60 -15.11
N SER A 339 -17.72 -16.81 -15.15
CA SER A 339 -18.68 -17.30 -14.16
C SER A 339 -18.13 -18.47 -13.38
N PHE A 340 -18.35 -18.44 -12.06
CA PHE A 340 -18.01 -19.51 -11.13
C PHE A 340 -19.26 -20.16 -10.53
N GLY A 341 -19.15 -21.44 -10.18
CA GLY A 341 -20.15 -22.20 -9.44
C GLY A 341 -19.51 -23.02 -8.32
N TYR A 342 -20.35 -23.55 -7.41
CA TYR A 342 -19.89 -24.36 -6.27
C TYR A 342 -20.52 -25.76 -6.30
N SER A 343 -19.72 -26.82 -6.12
CA SER A 343 -20.21 -28.20 -6.13
C SER A 343 -20.95 -28.59 -4.85
N ASP A 344 -20.65 -27.95 -3.72
CA ASP A 344 -21.35 -28.08 -2.44
C ASP A 344 -21.35 -26.74 -1.69
N HIS A 345 -22.38 -26.48 -0.89
CA HIS A 345 -22.71 -25.19 -0.25
C HIS A 345 -21.68 -24.61 0.75
N GLU A 346 -20.46 -25.14 0.84
CA GLU A 346 -19.40 -24.72 1.78
C GLU A 346 -18.01 -24.74 1.10
N ALA A 347 -17.74 -23.77 0.23
CA ALA A 347 -16.35 -23.44 -0.09
C ALA A 347 -15.79 -22.57 1.05
N ASN A 348 -14.77 -23.08 1.73
CA ASN A 348 -14.03 -22.33 2.73
C ASN A 348 -12.78 -21.74 2.07
N LEU A 349 -12.84 -20.47 1.67
CA LEU A 349 -11.71 -19.71 1.16
C LEU A 349 -11.00 -18.89 2.26
N ALA A 350 -11.21 -19.23 3.55
CA ALA A 350 -10.62 -18.46 4.64
C ALA A 350 -9.09 -18.45 4.55
N GLY A 351 -8.50 -17.26 4.48
CA GLY A 351 -7.05 -17.03 4.57
C GLY A 351 -6.30 -16.86 3.25
N GLY A 352 -6.97 -16.63 2.12
CA GLY A 352 -6.32 -16.33 0.84
C GLY A 352 -7.13 -15.43 -0.10
N GLU A 353 -6.46 -14.83 -1.07
CA GLU A 353 -7.06 -13.99 -2.11
C GLU A 353 -7.22 -14.78 -3.41
N LEU A 354 -8.31 -14.55 -4.16
CA LEU A 354 -8.54 -15.19 -5.45
C LEU A 354 -7.81 -14.40 -6.55
N PHE A 355 -6.80 -15.02 -7.12
CA PHE A 355 -6.04 -14.48 -8.25
C PHE A 355 -6.48 -15.13 -9.55
N TYR A 356 -6.29 -14.38 -10.62
CA TYR A 356 -6.42 -14.89 -11.97
C TYR A 356 -5.33 -14.30 -12.85
N ALA A 357 -4.87 -15.13 -13.78
CA ALA A 357 -3.84 -14.81 -14.74
C ALA A 357 -4.36 -15.17 -16.13
N VAL A 358 -4.19 -14.27 -17.09
CA VAL A 358 -4.46 -14.56 -18.50
C VAL A 358 -3.13 -14.65 -19.23
N ASP A 359 -2.93 -15.77 -19.91
CA ASP A 359 -1.80 -15.95 -20.82
C ASP A 359 -2.02 -15.11 -22.08
N GLU A 360 -1.15 -14.12 -22.32
CA GLU A 360 -1.10 -13.28 -23.52
C GLU A 360 0.15 -13.58 -24.36
N GLY A 361 0.57 -14.84 -24.43
CA GLY A 361 1.68 -15.31 -25.26
C GLY A 361 3.03 -15.25 -24.54
N ASP A 362 3.78 -14.15 -24.71
CA ASP A 362 5.10 -13.96 -24.06
C ASP A 362 5.00 -13.26 -22.69
N ALA A 363 3.78 -12.89 -22.26
CA ALA A 363 3.51 -12.21 -21.01
C ALA A 363 2.28 -12.79 -20.30
N THR A 364 2.33 -12.86 -18.97
CA THR A 364 1.18 -13.16 -18.13
C THR A 364 0.59 -11.85 -17.63
N ARG A 365 -0.66 -11.55 -18.00
CA ARG A 365 -1.38 -10.44 -17.40
C ARG A 365 -1.94 -10.90 -16.06
N TYR A 366 -1.27 -10.51 -14.98
CA TYR A 366 -1.87 -10.49 -13.65
C TYR A 366 -2.78 -9.27 -13.60
N VAL A 367 -4.01 -9.47 -13.14
CA VAL A 367 -4.96 -8.38 -12.94
C VAL A 367 -5.31 -8.36 -11.47
N ASP A 368 -5.61 -7.17 -10.94
CA ASP A 368 -5.96 -6.92 -9.54
C ASP A 368 -6.86 -8.04 -8.96
N PRO A 369 -6.59 -8.51 -7.73
CA PRO A 369 -7.41 -9.51 -7.08
C PRO A 369 -8.88 -9.07 -7.12
N LEU A 370 -9.72 -9.93 -7.68
CA LEU A 370 -11.12 -9.59 -8.00
C LEU A 370 -11.99 -9.42 -6.75
N LEU A 371 -11.51 -9.84 -5.59
CA LEU A 371 -12.24 -9.75 -4.33
C LEU A 371 -11.27 -9.77 -3.13
N ASP A 372 -11.46 -8.83 -2.20
CA ASP A 372 -11.19 -9.07 -0.80
C ASP A 372 -12.16 -10.17 -0.32
N LEU A 373 -11.64 -11.39 -0.10
CA LEU A 373 -12.41 -12.54 0.40
C LEU A 373 -12.58 -12.51 1.93
N THR A 374 -12.50 -11.33 2.58
CA THR A 374 -12.84 -11.10 3.99
C THR A 374 -14.34 -11.28 4.28
N GLY A 375 -14.85 -12.49 4.06
CA GLY A 375 -16.24 -12.81 4.34
C GLY A 375 -16.69 -14.06 3.61
N THR A 376 -17.45 -14.89 4.32
CA THR A 376 -18.05 -16.11 3.78
C THR A 376 -18.68 -15.82 2.41
N VAL A 377 -18.09 -16.35 1.32
CA VAL A 377 -18.63 -16.14 -0.03
C VAL A 377 -20.06 -16.66 -0.04
N SER A 378 -21.03 -15.75 -0.12
CA SER A 378 -22.43 -16.10 -0.02
C SER A 378 -22.87 -16.74 -1.33
N LYS A 379 -23.03 -18.07 -1.33
CA LYS A 379 -23.99 -18.97 -2.02
C LYS A 379 -24.52 -18.68 -3.45
N ALA A 380 -24.12 -17.62 -4.14
CA ALA A 380 -24.55 -17.27 -5.50
C ALA A 380 -23.37 -17.43 -6.46
N PRO A 381 -23.62 -17.86 -7.72
CA PRO A 381 -22.59 -17.87 -8.74
C PRO A 381 -22.05 -16.44 -8.91
N ALA A 382 -20.76 -16.26 -8.64
CA ALA A 382 -20.10 -14.99 -8.85
C ALA A 382 -19.74 -14.88 -10.34
N THR A 383 -20.20 -13.81 -10.98
CA THR A 383 -19.82 -13.47 -12.36
C THR A 383 -18.97 -12.21 -12.31
N PHE A 384 -17.85 -12.23 -13.01
CA PHE A 384 -16.91 -11.12 -13.06
C PHE A 384 -16.55 -10.81 -14.50
N THR A 385 -16.18 -9.56 -14.75
CA THR A 385 -15.85 -9.07 -16.08
C THR A 385 -14.42 -8.55 -16.07
N LEU A 386 -13.56 -9.08 -16.93
CA LEU A 386 -12.22 -8.56 -17.16
C LEU A 386 -12.24 -7.61 -18.33
N ALA A 387 -11.81 -6.37 -18.09
CA ALA A 387 -11.75 -5.36 -19.12
C ALA A 387 -10.73 -5.76 -20.21
N GLY A 388 -11.20 -5.77 -21.46
CA GLY A 388 -10.34 -5.88 -22.63
C GLY A 388 -9.47 -4.63 -22.86
N PRO A 389 -8.75 -4.54 -23.99
CA PRO A 389 -8.71 -5.52 -25.09
C PRO A 389 -7.74 -6.67 -24.82
N PHE A 390 -8.03 -7.84 -25.40
CA PHE A 390 -7.14 -9.00 -25.44
C PHE A 390 -6.59 -9.17 -26.87
N ALA A 391 -5.38 -9.72 -27.00
CA ALA A 391 -4.81 -10.01 -28.32
C ALA A 391 -5.66 -11.04 -29.08
N PRO A 392 -5.69 -11.04 -30.42
CA PRO A 392 -6.31 -12.14 -31.18
C PRO A 392 -5.59 -13.48 -30.93
N GLY A 393 -6.34 -14.54 -30.68
CA GLY A 393 -5.76 -15.86 -30.41
C GLY A 393 -6.51 -16.69 -29.38
N GLU A 394 -5.96 -17.86 -29.08
CA GLU A 394 -6.40 -18.70 -27.95
C GLU A 394 -5.65 -18.28 -26.69
N HIS A 395 -6.38 -18.07 -25.61
CA HIS A 395 -5.86 -17.65 -24.32
C HIS A 395 -6.27 -18.65 -23.24
N THR A 396 -5.41 -18.83 -22.24
CA THR A 396 -5.73 -19.59 -21.03
C THR A 396 -5.94 -18.62 -19.88
N LEU A 397 -7.12 -18.68 -19.27
CA LEU A 397 -7.44 -18.13 -17.98
C LEU A 397 -7.07 -19.15 -16.90
N THR A 398 -6.11 -18.80 -16.05
CA THR A 398 -5.74 -19.55 -14.85
C THR A 398 -6.31 -18.84 -13.64
N VAL A 399 -7.03 -19.57 -12.79
CA VAL A 399 -7.58 -19.07 -11.53
C VAL A 399 -6.99 -19.88 -10.39
N TYR A 400 -6.45 -19.20 -9.39
CA TYR A 400 -5.87 -19.83 -8.22
C TYR A 400 -6.17 -18.98 -6.97
N VAL A 401 -6.05 -19.59 -5.80
CA VAL A 401 -6.07 -18.85 -4.53
C VAL A 401 -4.65 -18.81 -4.06
N ALA A 402 -4.14 -17.63 -3.73
CA ALA A 402 -2.88 -17.55 -3.03
C ALA A 402 -3.14 -17.29 -1.56
N ASP A 403 -2.35 -17.89 -0.68
CA ASP A 403 -2.27 -17.37 0.69
C ASP A 403 -1.69 -15.96 0.70
N LEU A 404 -1.67 -15.32 1.87
CA LEU A 404 -1.12 -13.96 2.05
C LEU A 404 0.34 -13.82 1.57
N CYS A 405 1.03 -14.95 1.45
CA CYS A 405 2.42 -15.06 1.05
C CYS A 405 2.58 -15.45 -0.43
N GLY A 406 1.53 -15.41 -1.23
CA GLY A 406 1.58 -15.65 -2.67
C GLY A 406 1.78 -17.12 -3.06
N VAL A 407 1.74 -18.08 -2.12
CA VAL A 407 1.78 -19.50 -2.47
C VAL A 407 0.45 -19.85 -3.11
N ALA A 408 0.49 -20.20 -4.39
CA ALA A 408 -0.69 -20.59 -5.13
C ALA A 408 -1.20 -21.98 -4.71
N SER A 409 -2.51 -22.11 -4.66
CA SER A 409 -3.22 -23.38 -4.51
C SER A 409 -3.25 -24.16 -5.83
N ASN A 410 -4.07 -25.20 -5.90
CA ASN A 410 -4.37 -25.84 -7.18
C ASN A 410 -5.05 -24.86 -8.15
N GLU A 411 -4.63 -24.91 -9.42
CA GLU A 411 -5.16 -24.04 -10.48
C GLU A 411 -6.46 -24.59 -11.09
N LEU A 412 -7.38 -23.69 -11.42
CA LEU A 412 -8.51 -23.91 -12.32
C LEU A 412 -8.22 -23.20 -13.63
N ASN A 413 -8.20 -23.96 -14.73
CA ASN A 413 -7.89 -23.42 -16.06
C ASN A 413 -9.12 -23.43 -16.97
N ALA A 414 -9.27 -22.40 -17.79
CA ALA A 414 -10.15 -22.39 -18.95
C ALA A 414 -9.53 -21.71 -20.15
N THR A 415 -9.99 -22.09 -21.34
CA THR A 415 -9.57 -21.45 -22.58
C THR A 415 -10.68 -20.61 -23.16
N PHE A 416 -10.31 -19.51 -23.78
CA PHE A 416 -11.21 -18.67 -24.58
C PHE A 416 -10.46 -18.19 -25.83
N THR A 417 -11.21 -17.81 -26.88
CA THR A 417 -10.63 -17.39 -28.15
C THR A 417 -11.12 -16.00 -28.52
N VAL A 418 -10.18 -15.09 -28.78
CA VAL A 418 -10.44 -13.76 -29.32
C VAL A 418 -10.35 -13.85 -30.84
N ALA A 419 -11.43 -13.49 -31.54
CA ALA A 419 -11.43 -13.47 -33.00
C ALA A 419 -10.45 -12.39 -33.51
N GLY A 420 -9.60 -12.76 -34.48
CA GLY A 420 -8.86 -11.78 -35.27
C GLY A 420 -9.79 -11.12 -36.29
N GLU A 421 -9.54 -9.85 -36.61
CA GLU A 421 -10.20 -9.21 -37.75
C GLU A 421 -9.96 -10.06 -39.01
N ILE A 422 -11.05 -10.46 -39.65
CA ILE A 422 -11.01 -11.09 -40.97
C ILE A 422 -10.86 -9.93 -41.96
N ASP A 423 -9.67 -9.76 -42.55
CA ASP A 423 -9.49 -8.95 -43.75
C ASP A 423 -10.31 -9.61 -44.88
N ASP A 424 -11.55 -9.16 -45.07
CA ASP A 424 -12.38 -9.53 -46.21
C ASP A 424 -12.04 -8.66 -47.41
N ASP A 425 -10.86 -8.90 -47.98
CA ASP A 425 -10.41 -8.29 -49.25
C ASP A 425 -10.56 -9.28 -50.43
N SER A 426 -11.51 -10.23 -50.37
CA SER A 426 -11.68 -11.25 -51.43
C SER A 426 -13.07 -11.34 -52.05
N ALA A 427 -13.76 -10.19 -52.16
CA ALA A 427 -15.01 -10.09 -52.91
C ALA A 427 -14.97 -8.94 -53.92
N ASP A 428 -14.28 -9.14 -55.05
CA ASP A 428 -14.69 -8.64 -56.36
C ASP A 428 -13.71 -9.15 -57.44
N ASP A 429 -14.08 -10.22 -58.15
CA ASP A 429 -13.70 -10.46 -59.55
C ASP A 429 -14.46 -11.67 -60.09
N ASP A 430 -15.76 -11.47 -60.36
CA ASP A 430 -16.55 -12.39 -61.19
C ASP A 430 -17.53 -11.58 -62.05
N ALA A 431 -17.03 -11.00 -63.14
CA ALA A 431 -17.85 -10.56 -64.27
C ALA A 431 -17.07 -10.60 -65.59
N ALA A 432 -17.27 -11.71 -66.33
CA ALA A 432 -17.41 -11.83 -67.79
C ALA A 432 -16.40 -11.11 -68.72
N ASP A 433 -15.66 -11.84 -69.54
CA ASP A 433 -16.21 -12.31 -70.83
C ASP A 433 -15.26 -13.32 -71.51
N ASP A 434 -15.88 -14.42 -71.96
CA ASP A 434 -15.34 -15.37 -72.92
C ASP A 434 -15.24 -14.71 -74.30
N ASP A 435 -14.11 -14.93 -75.00
CA ASP A 435 -14.05 -15.43 -76.38
C ASP A 435 -12.78 -14.95 -77.11
N ALA A 436 -11.87 -15.91 -77.32
CA ALA A 436 -10.80 -15.81 -78.30
C ALA A 436 -10.96 -16.96 -79.31
N ALA A 437 -11.23 -16.61 -80.58
CA ALA A 437 -10.51 -17.07 -81.77
C ALA A 437 -11.39 -17.02 -83.03
N GLY A 438 -10.89 -16.38 -84.10
CA GLY A 438 -11.36 -16.64 -85.46
C GLY A 438 -11.15 -15.49 -86.44
N ASP A 439 -9.93 -15.40 -86.98
CA ASP A 439 -9.54 -15.02 -88.35
C ASP A 439 -10.27 -13.87 -89.09
N ASP A 440 -9.44 -12.92 -89.53
CA ASP A 440 -9.09 -12.67 -90.96
C ASP A 440 -9.21 -11.22 -91.43
N ASP A 441 -8.20 -10.86 -92.23
CA ASP A 441 -8.12 -9.82 -93.26
C ASP A 441 -8.29 -8.32 -92.92
N GLY A 442 -7.25 -7.57 -93.31
CA GLY A 442 -7.47 -6.40 -94.16
C GLY A 442 -6.80 -5.08 -93.73
N ALA A 443 -5.60 -4.86 -94.27
CA ALA A 443 -5.08 -3.61 -94.84
C ALA A 443 -5.52 -2.23 -94.29
N GLY A 444 -4.53 -1.37 -94.05
CA GLY A 444 -4.68 0.07 -94.29
C GLY A 444 -3.90 0.97 -93.33
N ASP A 445 -2.73 1.37 -93.78
CA ASP A 445 -2.23 2.76 -93.81
C ASP A 445 -2.18 3.63 -92.53
N ASP A 446 -0.94 4.11 -92.33
CA ASP A 446 -0.56 5.50 -92.13
C ASP A 446 -0.47 6.13 -90.73
N GLU A 447 0.78 6.56 -90.49
CA GLU A 447 1.25 7.81 -89.89
C GLU A 447 1.07 8.02 -88.37
N ALA A 448 2.18 8.00 -87.61
CA ALA A 448 3.02 9.17 -87.28
C ALA A 448 2.33 10.05 -86.23
N THR A 449 2.86 10.21 -85.03
CA THR A 449 3.94 11.16 -84.66
C THR A 449 4.02 11.10 -83.13
N GLY A 450 5.21 11.11 -82.55
CA GLY A 450 5.82 12.33 -82.01
C GLY A 450 5.70 12.26 -80.49
N ASP A 451 6.82 12.06 -79.80
CA ASP A 451 7.70 13.14 -79.28
C ASP A 451 7.23 13.46 -77.86
N ASP A 452 8.07 13.12 -76.87
CA ASP A 452 8.94 14.07 -76.17
C ASP A 452 8.20 14.51 -74.89
N ASP A 453 8.80 14.78 -73.75
CA ASP A 453 10.16 14.75 -73.24
C ASP A 453 10.01 15.14 -71.75
N ASP A 454 11.14 15.05 -71.06
CA ASP A 454 11.52 15.90 -69.92
C ASP A 454 10.81 15.71 -68.59
N ASP A 455 11.49 15.20 -67.56
CA ASP A 455 12.68 15.71 -66.86
C ASP A 455 12.35 16.60 -65.65
N ASP A 456 13.28 16.47 -64.70
CA ASP A 456 13.58 17.29 -63.55
C ASP A 456 12.72 17.15 -62.28
N ASN A 457 13.21 16.56 -61.18
CA ASN A 457 14.41 16.84 -60.37
C ASN A 457 14.17 17.92 -59.28
N GLY A 458 14.74 17.65 -58.10
CA GLY A 458 14.89 18.56 -56.97
C GLY A 458 13.92 18.24 -55.83
N GLY A 459 14.33 17.83 -54.64
CA GLY A 459 15.63 17.94 -53.97
C GLY A 459 15.45 18.66 -52.63
N CYS A 460 16.02 18.07 -51.57
CA CYS A 460 16.30 18.61 -50.22
C CYS A 460 15.07 18.86 -49.31
N GLY A 461 15.00 18.41 -48.05
CA GLY A 461 16.04 17.99 -47.12
C GLY A 461 16.46 19.14 -46.19
N ALA A 462 15.83 19.23 -45.01
CA ALA A 462 16.37 19.67 -43.72
C ALA A 462 15.27 19.59 -42.65
#